data_AF-A0A239QN86-F1
#
_entry.id   AF-A0A239QN86-F1
#
_cell.length_a   1.000
_cell.length_b   1.000
_cell.length_c   1.000
_cell.angle_alpha   90.00
_cell.angle_beta   90.00
_cell.angle_gamma   90.00
#
_symmetry.space_group_name_H-M   'P 1'
#
loop_
_entity.id
_entity.type
_entity.pdbx_description
1 polymer ?
#
loop_
_entity_poly.entity_id
_entity_poly.type
_entity_poly.pdbx_seq_one_letter_code
_entity_poly.pdbx_strand_id
1 'polypeptide(L)'
;MMNGYDKQEALDFILARIHTKDHPELADCLPGLISQAIDADMAYMHEHHVIDENGNAGTEYYEDDEAFEYMVEKLAEQNKLDPVKAVKLASLVDDFMDYQQEYLESKGLVDWDDE
;
A
#
# COMPACT_ATOMS: atom_id res chain seq x y z
N MET A 1 9.89 5.53 -6.42
CA MET A 1 8.49 5.98 -6.55
C MET A 1 8.12 5.89 -8.01
N MET A 2 6.92 5.39 -8.30
CA MET A 2 6.37 5.35 -9.64
C MET A 2 6.27 6.76 -10.26
N ASN A 3 6.54 6.89 -11.55
CA ASN A 3 6.45 8.16 -12.27
C ASN A 3 5.01 8.66 -12.29
N GLY A 4 4.81 9.90 -11.85
CA GLY A 4 3.48 10.50 -11.75
C GLY A 4 2.74 10.17 -10.44
N TYR A 5 3.29 9.31 -9.58
CA TYR A 5 2.71 9.02 -8.27
C TYR A 5 3.03 10.14 -7.27
N ASP A 6 2.00 10.78 -6.72
CA ASP A 6 2.11 11.69 -5.59
C ASP A 6 1.74 10.97 -4.29
N LYS A 7 2.73 10.79 -3.40
CA LYS A 7 2.55 10.11 -2.11
C LYS A 7 1.60 10.85 -1.19
N GLN A 8 1.70 12.18 -1.11
CA GLN A 8 0.88 12.94 -0.17
C GLN A 8 -0.56 12.93 -0.64
N GLU A 9 -0.78 13.06 -1.95
CA GLU A 9 -2.13 12.96 -2.52
C GLU A 9 -2.71 11.55 -2.33
N ALA A 10 -1.93 10.49 -2.56
CA ALA A 10 -2.36 9.11 -2.31
C ALA A 10 -2.74 8.90 -0.84
N LEU A 11 -1.90 9.36 0.09
CA LEU A 11 -2.15 9.27 1.52
C LEU A 11 -3.45 9.98 1.90
N ASP A 12 -3.66 11.21 1.43
CA ASP A 12 -4.89 11.98 1.69
C ASP A 12 -6.12 11.29 1.07
N PHE A 13 -5.98 10.72 -0.13
CA PHE A 13 -7.03 10.00 -0.83
C PHE A 13 -7.47 8.75 -0.06
N ILE A 14 -6.52 7.95 0.42
CA ILE A 14 -6.76 6.70 1.15
C ILE A 14 -7.31 6.99 2.56
N LEU A 15 -6.74 7.96 3.28
CA LEU A 15 -7.22 8.33 4.62
C LEU A 15 -8.62 8.93 4.61
N ALA A 16 -9.06 9.51 3.49
CA ALA A 16 -10.45 9.96 3.33
C ALA A 16 -11.45 8.79 3.24
N ARG A 17 -10.98 7.57 2.91
CA ARG A 17 -11.80 6.38 2.67
C ARG A 17 -11.69 5.33 3.78
N ILE A 18 -10.50 5.15 4.36
CA ILE A 18 -10.30 4.29 5.53
C ILE A 18 -10.81 5.01 6.77
N HIS A 19 -11.89 4.52 7.37
CA HIS A 19 -12.42 5.11 8.60
C HIS A 19 -11.81 4.46 9.85
N THR A 20 -11.43 5.29 10.82
CA THR A 20 -10.91 4.84 12.13
C THR A 20 -11.85 3.91 12.89
N LYS A 21 -13.15 3.94 12.60
CA LYS A 21 -14.15 3.02 13.18
C LYS A 21 -13.98 1.57 12.71
N ASP A 22 -13.40 1.38 11.52
CA ASP A 22 -13.19 0.07 10.91
C ASP A 22 -11.89 -0.55 11.46
N HIS A 23 -10.95 0.30 11.91
CA HIS A 23 -9.66 -0.08 12.53
C HIS A 23 -9.44 0.56 13.92
N PRO A 24 -10.33 0.32 14.91
CA PRO A 24 -10.29 1.07 16.17
C PRO A 24 -9.02 0.81 16.99
N GLU A 25 -8.42 -0.38 16.89
CA GLU A 25 -7.19 -0.74 17.60
C GLU A 25 -5.92 -0.07 17.03
N LEU A 26 -6.02 0.49 15.82
CA LEU A 26 -4.93 1.14 15.10
C LEU A 26 -5.17 2.65 14.90
N ALA A 27 -6.29 3.19 15.38
CA ALA A 27 -6.71 4.56 15.12
C ALA A 27 -5.65 5.63 15.46
N ASP A 28 -4.90 5.44 16.56
CA ASP A 28 -3.87 6.39 17.01
C ASP A 28 -2.66 6.45 16.06
N CYS A 29 -2.40 5.40 15.29
CA CYS A 29 -1.26 5.31 14.38
C CYS A 29 -1.68 5.15 12.90
N LEU A 30 -2.98 5.23 12.60
CA LEU A 30 -3.54 4.95 11.28
C LEU A 30 -2.87 5.77 10.16
N PRO A 31 -2.72 7.11 10.25
CA PRO A 31 -2.03 7.86 9.20
C PRO A 31 -0.57 7.44 9.00
N GLY A 32 0.12 7.09 10.08
CA GLY A 32 1.49 6.60 10.02
C GLY A 32 1.60 5.24 9.34
N LEU A 33 0.67 4.32 9.67
CA LEU A 33 0.61 3.00 9.07
C LEU A 33 0.28 3.06 7.57
N ILE A 34 -0.68 3.90 7.15
CA ILE A 34 -0.98 4.06 5.71
C ILE A 34 0.21 4.68 4.97
N SER A 35 0.86 5.70 5.54
CA SER A 35 2.06 6.26 4.92
C SER A 35 3.19 5.23 4.78
N GLN A 36 3.32 4.30 5.73
CA GLN A 36 4.31 3.22 5.67
C GLN A 36 3.90 2.12 4.68
N ALA A 37 2.60 1.82 4.57
CA ALA A 37 2.07 0.87 3.59
C ALA A 37 2.40 1.34 2.17
N ILE A 38 2.20 2.63 1.87
CA ILE A 38 2.61 3.24 0.59
C ILE A 38 4.12 3.05 0.35
N ASP A 39 4.95 3.31 1.37
CA ASP A 39 6.40 3.13 1.22
C ASP A 39 6.79 1.67 0.99
N ALA A 40 6.13 0.73 1.67
CA ALA A 40 6.37 -0.70 1.54
C ALA A 40 5.91 -1.23 0.18
N ASP A 41 4.74 -0.82 -0.30
CA ASP A 41 4.20 -1.11 -1.62
C ASP A 41 5.15 -0.65 -2.74
N MET A 42 5.59 0.61 -2.67
CA MET A 42 6.56 1.16 -3.63
C MET A 42 7.92 0.44 -3.56
N ALA A 43 8.35 0.02 -2.37
CA ALA A 43 9.58 -0.75 -2.21
C ALA A 43 9.45 -2.14 -2.82
N TYR A 44 8.33 -2.83 -2.58
CA TYR A 44 8.02 -4.12 -3.19
C TYR A 44 8.08 -4.03 -4.71
N MET A 45 7.38 -3.05 -5.31
CA MET A 45 7.39 -2.85 -6.76
C MET A 45 8.78 -2.64 -7.35
N HIS A 46 9.66 -1.90 -6.65
CA HIS A 46 11.05 -1.73 -7.08
C HIS A 46 11.88 -3.00 -6.91
N GLU A 47 11.76 -3.66 -5.76
CA GLU A 47 12.54 -4.86 -5.42
C GLU A 47 12.21 -6.05 -6.33
N HIS A 48 10.96 -6.13 -6.82
CA HIS A 48 10.47 -7.19 -7.69
C HIS A 48 10.40 -6.78 -9.17
N HIS A 49 10.98 -5.64 -9.54
CA HIS A 49 11.03 -5.16 -10.93
C HIS A 49 9.66 -4.96 -11.59
N VAL A 50 8.61 -4.69 -10.80
CA VAL A 50 7.31 -4.20 -11.27
C VAL A 50 7.45 -2.78 -11.81
N ILE A 51 8.30 -1.97 -11.15
CA ILE A 51 8.73 -0.66 -11.65
C ILE A 51 10.26 -0.57 -11.72
N ASP A 52 10.76 0.13 -12.74
CA ASP A 52 12.20 0.33 -12.96
C ASP A 52 12.79 1.41 -12.03
N GLU A 53 14.11 1.64 -12.09
CA GLU A 53 14.81 2.66 -11.29
C GLU A 53 14.29 4.09 -11.54
N ASN A 54 13.68 4.33 -12.70
CA ASN A 54 13.10 5.61 -13.07
C ASN A 54 11.61 5.70 -12.70
N GLY A 55 11.00 4.64 -12.14
CA GLY A 55 9.59 4.59 -11.79
C GLY A 55 8.64 4.30 -12.96
N ASN A 56 9.14 3.82 -14.11
CA ASN A 56 8.30 3.32 -15.20
C ASN A 56 7.95 1.85 -14.99
N ALA A 57 7.04 1.30 -15.81
CA ALA A 57 6.79 -0.14 -15.85
C ALA A 57 8.10 -0.93 -16.05
N GLY A 58 8.31 -1.91 -15.18
CA GLY A 58 9.47 -2.79 -15.19
C GLY A 58 9.25 -4.02 -16.07
N THR A 59 9.88 -5.14 -15.69
CA THR A 59 9.87 -6.38 -16.48
C THR A 59 8.94 -7.44 -15.91
N GLU A 60 8.47 -7.27 -14.67
CA GLU A 60 7.62 -8.23 -13.96
C GLU A 60 6.24 -7.62 -13.66
N TYR A 61 5.27 -8.47 -13.35
CA TYR A 61 3.92 -8.06 -12.97
C TYR A 61 3.81 -7.93 -11.45
N TYR A 62 2.85 -7.13 -10.99
CA TYR A 62 2.52 -7.02 -9.57
C TYR A 62 1.72 -8.26 -9.13
N GLU A 63 2.25 -9.01 -8.18
CA GLU A 63 1.57 -10.16 -7.56
C GLU A 63 0.97 -9.74 -6.21
N ASP A 64 -0.36 -9.65 -6.14
CA ASP A 64 -1.09 -9.09 -4.99
C ASP A 64 -0.82 -9.85 -3.68
N ASP A 65 -0.85 -11.18 -3.72
CA ASP A 65 -0.65 -12.02 -2.53
C ASP A 65 0.75 -11.83 -1.94
N GLU A 66 1.79 -11.77 -2.79
CA GLU A 66 3.17 -11.55 -2.35
C GLU A 66 3.38 -10.12 -1.82
N ALA A 67 2.77 -9.13 -2.48
CA ALA A 67 2.84 -7.74 -2.04
C ALA A 67 2.16 -7.54 -0.68
N PHE A 68 1.00 -8.17 -0.49
CA PHE A 68 0.27 -8.16 0.77
C PHE A 68 1.13 -8.73 1.91
N GLU A 69 1.70 -9.93 1.73
CA GLU A 69 2.57 -10.56 2.73
C GLU A 69 3.77 -9.68 3.04
N TYR A 70 4.44 -9.16 2.02
CA TYR A 70 5.59 -8.26 2.15
C TYR A 70 5.27 -7.03 3.00
N MET A 71 4.14 -6.36 2.71
CA MET A 71 3.75 -5.15 3.43
C MET A 71 3.39 -5.45 4.89
N VAL A 72 2.61 -6.50 5.15
CA VAL A 72 2.22 -6.87 6.51
C VAL A 72 3.45 -7.19 7.35
N GLU A 73 4.39 -7.99 6.83
CA GLU A 73 5.63 -8.32 7.53
C GLU A 73 6.47 -7.07 7.81
N LYS A 74 6.73 -6.24 6.78
CA LYS A 74 7.51 -5.00 6.94
C LYS A 74 6.91 -4.06 7.97
N LEU A 75 5.60 -3.80 7.91
CA LEU A 75 4.95 -2.87 8.83
C LEU A 75 4.87 -3.44 10.25
N ALA A 76 4.62 -4.74 10.41
CA ALA A 76 4.60 -5.38 11.72
C ALA A 76 5.96 -5.30 12.41
N GLU A 77 7.05 -5.58 11.66
CA GLU A 77 8.42 -5.50 12.16
C GLU A 77 8.82 -4.05 12.50
N GLN A 78 8.57 -3.10 11.60
CA GLN A 78 8.93 -1.69 11.77
C GLN A 78 8.26 -1.07 13.00
N ASN A 79 6.99 -1.41 13.25
CA ASN A 79 6.22 -0.88 14.38
C ASN A 79 6.29 -1.75 15.63
N LYS A 80 7.02 -2.88 15.57
CA LYS A 80 7.15 -3.85 16.68
C LYS A 80 5.79 -4.27 17.23
N LEU A 81 4.85 -4.55 16.34
CA LEU A 81 3.49 -4.90 16.71
C LEU A 81 3.47 -6.26 17.43
N ASP A 82 2.60 -6.37 18.42
CA ASP A 82 2.29 -7.68 19.00
C ASP A 82 1.47 -8.53 17.99
N PRO A 83 1.40 -9.87 18.18
CA PRO A 83 0.69 -10.74 17.24
C PRO A 83 -0.79 -10.40 17.05
N VAL A 84 -1.47 -9.83 18.06
CA VAL A 84 -2.88 -9.46 17.94
C VAL A 84 -3.01 -8.24 17.02
N LYS A 85 -2.14 -7.24 17.19
CA LYS A 85 -2.09 -6.07 16.32
C LYS A 85 -1.59 -6.39 14.92
N ALA A 86 -0.73 -7.38 14.74
CA ALA A 86 -0.30 -7.84 13.42
C ALA A 86 -1.48 -8.40 12.59
N VAL A 87 -2.41 -9.13 13.22
CA VAL A 87 -3.64 -9.59 12.53
C VAL A 87 -4.53 -8.41 12.13
N LYS A 88 -4.61 -7.35 12.95
CA LYS A 88 -5.35 -6.13 12.62
C LYS A 88 -4.69 -5.34 11.50
N LEU A 89 -3.36 -5.29 11.51
CA LEU A 89 -2.58 -4.68 10.44
C LEU A 89 -2.85 -5.39 9.10
N ALA A 90 -2.95 -6.72 9.08
CA ALA A 90 -3.29 -7.45 7.87
C ALA A 90 -4.62 -6.98 7.25
N SER A 91 -5.67 -6.83 8.05
CA SER A 91 -6.95 -6.26 7.58
C SER A 91 -6.85 -4.80 7.13
N LEU A 92 -5.95 -4.01 7.72
CA LEU A 92 -5.70 -2.64 7.29
C LEU A 92 -4.95 -2.58 5.95
N VAL A 93 -3.99 -3.48 5.74
CA VAL A 93 -3.23 -3.58 4.49
C VAL A 93 -4.15 -4.02 3.35
N ASP A 94 -5.07 -4.95 3.60
CA ASP A 94 -6.12 -5.36 2.67
C ASP A 94 -6.94 -4.15 2.18
N ASP A 95 -7.55 -3.40 3.11
CA ASP A 95 -8.29 -2.16 2.79
C ASP A 95 -7.41 -1.11 2.08
N PHE A 96 -6.14 -1.00 2.48
CA PHE A 96 -5.19 -0.10 1.83
C PHE A 96 -4.97 -0.46 0.36
N MET A 97 -4.80 -1.74 0.04
CA MET A 97 -4.53 -2.20 -1.33
C MET A 97 -5.68 -1.87 -2.27
N ASP A 98 -6.93 -2.07 -1.82
CA ASP A 98 -8.12 -1.68 -2.59
C ASP A 98 -8.11 -0.18 -2.94
N TYR A 99 -7.89 0.69 -1.95
CA TYR A 99 -7.90 2.13 -2.19
C TYR A 99 -6.65 2.66 -2.91
N GLN A 100 -5.52 1.96 -2.76
CA GLN A 100 -4.31 2.23 -3.51
C GLN A 100 -4.53 1.92 -4.99
N GLN A 101 -5.18 0.80 -5.32
CA GLN A 101 -5.58 0.47 -6.69
C GLN A 101 -6.53 1.55 -7.25
N GLU A 102 -7.60 1.90 -6.54
CA GLU A 102 -8.52 2.97 -6.97
C GLU A 102 -7.80 4.29 -7.25
N TYR A 103 -6.83 4.65 -6.40
CA TYR A 103 -6.03 5.86 -6.58
C TYR A 103 -5.22 5.79 -7.87
N LEU A 104 -4.48 4.70 -8.09
CA LEU A 104 -3.66 4.49 -9.28
C LEU A 104 -4.50 4.55 -10.56
N GLU A 105 -5.67 3.91 -10.57
CA GLU A 105 -6.63 3.94 -11.68
C GLU A 105 -7.16 5.36 -11.92
N SER A 106 -7.55 6.08 -10.86
CA SER A 106 -8.05 7.47 -10.97
C SER A 106 -7.03 8.44 -11.56
N LYS A 107 -5.74 8.09 -11.49
CA LYS A 107 -4.62 8.86 -12.01
C LYS A 107 -4.15 8.38 -13.39
N GLY A 108 -4.71 7.28 -13.91
CA GLY A 108 -4.24 6.61 -15.12
C GLY A 108 -2.79 6.13 -14.99
N LEU A 109 -2.37 5.78 -13.78
CA LEU A 109 -1.02 5.26 -13.51
C LEU A 109 -0.94 3.76 -13.77
N VAL A 110 -2.05 3.06 -13.55
CA VAL A 110 -2.25 1.68 -13.98
C VAL A 110 -3.41 1.65 -14.97
N ASP A 111 -3.27 0.84 -16.00
CA ASP A 111 -4.34 0.51 -16.94
C ASP A 111 -4.39 -1.01 -16.94
N TRP A 112 -5.36 -1.57 -16.22
CA TRP A 112 -5.68 -2.98 -16.35
C TRP A 112 -6.47 -3.06 -17.65
N ASP A 113 -5.81 -3.46 -18.75
CA ASP A 113 -6.48 -3.67 -20.03
C ASP A 113 -7.77 -4.47 -19.76
N ASP A 114 -8.93 -3.84 -19.95
CA ASP A 114 -10.23 -4.50 -19.93
C ASP A 114 -10.16 -5.63 -20.98
N GLU A 115 -9.97 -6.90 -20.56
CA GLU A 115 -10.10 -8.07 -21.45
C GLU A 115 -11.50 -8.17 -22.07
#